data_AF-A0AAQ5XSW0-F1
#
_entry.id   AF-A0AAQ5XSW0-F1
#
_cell.length_a   1.000
_cell.length_b   1.000
_cell.length_c   1.000
_cell.angle_alpha   90.00
_cell.angle_beta   90.00
_cell.angle_gamma   90.00
#
_symmetry.space_group_name_H-M   'P 1'
#
loop_
_entity.id
_entity.type
_entity.pdbx_description
1 polymer ?
#
loop_
_entity_poly.entity_id
_entity_poly.type
_entity_poly.pdbx_seq_one_letter_code
_entity_poly.pdbx_strand_id
1 'polypeptide(L)'
;MDEDNKLQFPSLPATKEDLLDWAYPMRREMQEILPGLFLGPYSAAMKSKLPILQRHGVTHIVCVRQDIEANFIKPNFPHTFRYLVLDIADNPVENIIRFFPMTKEFIDSCLLRSKRYSQSCF
;
A
#
# COMPACT_ATOMS: atom_id res chain seq x y z
N MET A 1 3.86 -60.98 -2.78
CA MET A 1 2.87 -60.32 -3.66
C MET A 1 2.28 -59.26 -2.77
N ASP A 2 2.95 -58.12 -2.69
CA ASP A 2 2.61 -57.05 -1.76
C ASP A 2 2.39 -55.79 -2.60
N GLU A 3 1.22 -55.73 -3.23
CA GLU A 3 0.73 -54.48 -3.82
C GLU A 3 0.13 -53.65 -2.69
N ASP A 4 0.96 -52.79 -2.12
CA ASP A 4 0.57 -51.82 -1.11
C ASP A 4 -0.34 -50.77 -1.75
N ASN A 5 -1.60 -50.79 -1.30
CA ASN A 5 -2.73 -50.07 -1.86
C ASN A 5 -2.61 -48.56 -1.56
N LYS A 6 -1.97 -47.80 -2.45
CA LYS A 6 -1.85 -46.34 -2.35
C LYS A 6 -3.23 -45.69 -2.48
N LEU A 7 -3.81 -45.30 -1.36
CA LEU A 7 -4.98 -44.43 -1.31
C LEU A 7 -4.65 -43.11 -2.02
N GLN A 8 -5.14 -42.96 -3.25
CA GLN A 8 -4.95 -41.76 -4.05
C GLN A 8 -6.11 -40.80 -3.76
N PHE A 9 -5.86 -39.78 -2.94
CA PHE A 9 -6.83 -38.73 -2.67
C PHE A 9 -6.85 -37.73 -3.82
N PRO A 10 -8.02 -37.25 -4.27
CA PRO A 10 -8.10 -36.19 -5.26
C PRO A 10 -7.49 -34.91 -4.71
N SER A 11 -6.64 -34.26 -5.51
CA SER A 11 -6.12 -32.94 -5.19
C SER A 11 -7.27 -31.93 -5.18
N LEU A 12 -7.33 -31.13 -4.12
CA LEU A 12 -8.24 -29.99 -4.09
C LEU A 12 -7.88 -29.05 -5.25
N PRO A 13 -8.88 -28.48 -5.96
CA PRO A 13 -8.60 -27.47 -6.96
C PRO A 13 -7.86 -26.31 -6.29
N ALA A 14 -6.72 -25.91 -6.87
CA ALA A 14 -5.94 -24.79 -6.37
C ALA A 14 -6.85 -23.57 -6.21
N THR A 15 -6.92 -23.04 -4.99
CA THR A 15 -7.66 -21.83 -4.72
C THR A 15 -6.90 -20.66 -5.33
N LYS A 16 -7.59 -19.56 -5.69
CA LYS A 16 -6.91 -18.33 -6.14
C LYS A 16 -5.92 -17.80 -5.11
N GLU A 17 -6.08 -18.17 -3.85
CA GLU A 17 -5.19 -17.84 -2.74
C GLU A 17 -3.84 -18.59 -2.85
N ASP A 18 -3.84 -19.82 -3.37
CA ASP A 18 -2.60 -20.60 -3.63
C ASP A 18 -1.71 -19.99 -4.74
N LEU A 19 -2.25 -19.06 -5.55
CA LEU A 19 -1.53 -18.40 -6.64
C LEU A 19 -0.87 -17.07 -6.25
N LEU A 20 -1.23 -16.51 -5.09
CA LEU A 20 -0.61 -15.30 -4.55
C LEU A 20 0.32 -15.70 -3.40
N ASP A 21 1.43 -16.32 -3.78
CA ASP A 21 2.50 -16.71 -2.87
C ASP A 21 3.16 -15.44 -2.32
N TRP A 22 2.58 -14.88 -1.24
CA TRP A 22 3.09 -13.65 -0.63
C TRP A 22 4.46 -13.95 -0.03
N ALA A 23 5.50 -13.58 -0.77
CA ALA A 23 6.86 -13.76 -0.32
C ALA A 23 7.23 -12.63 0.65
N TYR A 24 7.96 -12.96 1.73
CA TYR A 24 8.43 -11.99 2.73
C TYR A 24 9.09 -10.71 2.17
N PRO A 25 9.82 -10.72 1.02
CA PRO A 25 10.33 -9.50 0.41
C PRO A 25 9.25 -8.47 0.02
N MET A 26 8.02 -8.91 -0.27
CA MET A 26 6.91 -8.05 -0.70
C MET A 26 6.51 -7.03 0.36
N ARG A 27 6.84 -7.26 1.64
CA ARG A 27 6.65 -6.28 2.73
C ARG A 27 7.38 -4.94 2.50
N ARG A 28 8.32 -4.88 1.55
CA ARG A 28 9.10 -3.67 1.20
C ARG A 28 8.50 -2.89 0.03
N GLU A 29 7.45 -3.42 -0.58
CA GLU A 29 6.80 -2.86 -1.76
C GLU A 29 5.43 -2.30 -1.38
N MET A 30 4.81 -1.55 -2.30
CA MET A 30 3.41 -1.15 -2.13
C MET A 30 2.48 -2.22 -2.69
N GLN A 31 1.35 -2.43 -2.04
CA GLN A 31 0.29 -3.34 -2.46
C GLN A 31 -0.98 -2.55 -2.74
N GLU A 32 -1.70 -2.91 -3.80
CA GLU A 32 -3.04 -2.39 -4.04
C GLU A 32 -4.02 -3.08 -3.08
N ILE A 33 -4.65 -2.32 -2.19
CA ILE A 33 -5.62 -2.83 -1.21
C ILE A 33 -7.07 -2.67 -1.69
N LEU A 34 -7.32 -1.65 -2.50
CA LEU A 34 -8.58 -1.40 -3.21
C LEU A 34 -8.24 -0.77 -4.57
N PRO A 35 -9.15 -0.82 -5.57
CA PRO A 35 -8.89 -0.20 -6.87
C PRO A 35 -8.47 1.27 -6.74
N GLY A 36 -7.24 1.57 -7.13
CA GLY A 36 -6.66 2.92 -7.04
C GLY A 36 -6.21 3.34 -5.63
N LEU A 37 -6.15 2.43 -4.66
CA LEU A 37 -5.61 2.66 -3.33
C LEU A 37 -4.52 1.64 -3.00
N PHE A 38 -3.33 2.17 -2.74
CA PHE A 38 -2.13 1.41 -2.44
C PHE A 38 -1.74 1.65 -0.98
N LEU A 39 -1.10 0.67 -0.38
CA LEU A 39 -0.50 0.74 0.95
C LEU A 39 0.91 0.17 0.89
N GLY A 40 1.87 0.81 1.53
CA GLY A 40 3.22 0.28 1.62
C GLY A 40 4.09 1.03 2.62
N PRO A 41 5.29 0.51 2.89
CA PRO A 41 6.25 1.16 3.75
C PRO A 41 6.85 2.40 3.08
N TYR A 42 7.57 3.21 3.86
CA TYR A 42 8.34 4.35 3.34
C TYR A 42 9.28 3.98 2.18
N SER A 43 9.84 2.76 2.16
CA SER A 43 10.71 2.31 1.06
C SER A 43 10.05 2.29 -0.31
N ALA A 44 8.71 2.22 -0.36
CA ALA A 44 7.95 2.28 -1.61
C ALA A 44 7.77 3.71 -2.14
N ALA A 45 8.00 4.74 -1.32
CA ALA A 45 7.96 6.17 -1.70
C ALA A 45 9.35 6.84 -1.76
N MET A 46 10.43 6.05 -1.77
CA MET A 46 11.78 6.55 -1.97
C MET A 46 12.00 7.10 -3.38
N LYS A 47 13.03 7.93 -3.56
CA LYS A 47 13.38 8.55 -4.85
C LYS A 47 13.51 7.55 -6.01
N SER A 48 14.06 6.36 -5.74
CA SER A 48 14.24 5.28 -6.72
C SER A 48 12.91 4.68 -7.22
N LYS A 49 11.81 4.90 -6.51
CA LYS A 49 10.49 4.32 -6.81
C LYS A 49 9.60 5.26 -7.63
N LEU A 50 10.08 6.45 -8.03
CA LEU A 50 9.34 7.38 -8.89
C LEU A 50 8.73 6.70 -10.13
N PRO A 51 9.46 5.87 -10.90
CA PRO A 51 8.90 5.28 -12.12
C PRO A 51 7.75 4.31 -11.82
N ILE A 52 7.78 3.65 -10.67
CA ILE A 52 6.74 2.70 -10.24
C ILE A 52 5.49 3.48 -9.83
N LEU A 53 5.64 4.52 -9.00
CA LEU A 53 4.53 5.38 -8.60
C LEU A 53 3.82 6.00 -9.81
N GLN A 54 4.59 6.49 -10.79
CA GLN A 54 4.04 7.04 -12.04
C GLN A 54 3.34 5.97 -12.89
N ARG A 55 3.92 4.76 -12.99
CA ARG A 55 3.31 3.65 -13.74
C ARG A 55 1.96 3.26 -13.18
N HIS A 56 1.79 3.28 -11.85
CA HIS A 56 0.52 3.02 -11.17
C HIS A 56 -0.43 4.23 -11.15
N GLY A 57 -0.06 5.36 -11.76
CA GLY A 57 -0.88 6.57 -11.78
C GLY A 57 -1.06 7.20 -10.40
N VAL A 58 -0.13 6.98 -9.48
CA VAL A 58 -0.20 7.59 -8.14
C VAL A 58 -0.12 9.10 -8.27
N THR A 59 -0.99 9.81 -7.57
CA THR A 59 -1.10 11.28 -7.62
C THR A 59 -1.13 11.92 -6.24
N HIS A 60 -1.61 11.17 -5.25
CA HIS A 60 -1.74 11.59 -3.87
C HIS A 60 -0.98 10.59 -3.00
N ILE A 61 -0.21 11.11 -2.03
CA ILE A 61 0.57 10.30 -1.09
C ILE A 61 0.23 10.72 0.34
N VAL A 62 -0.20 9.79 1.18
CA VAL A 62 -0.34 9.99 2.62
C VAL A 62 0.96 9.55 3.31
N CYS A 63 1.67 10.51 3.87
CA CYS A 63 2.94 10.30 4.55
C CYS A 63 2.71 10.35 6.06
N VAL A 64 2.67 9.18 6.69
CA VAL A 64 2.60 9.03 8.14
C VAL A 64 4.01 8.87 8.69
N ARG A 65 4.42 9.74 9.62
CA ARG A 65 5.71 9.63 10.33
C ARG A 65 5.65 10.33 11.69
N GLN A 66 6.64 10.12 12.53
CA GLN A 66 6.91 10.98 13.68
C GLN A 66 7.82 12.17 13.33
N ASP A 67 7.74 13.26 14.09
CA ASP A 67 8.64 14.41 13.98
C ASP A 67 10.14 14.04 14.02
N ILE A 68 10.53 13.08 14.87
CA ILE A 68 11.92 12.60 14.93
C ILE A 68 12.38 11.90 13.63
N GLU A 69 11.44 11.36 12.86
CA GLU A 69 11.68 10.68 11.59
C GLU A 69 11.62 11.64 10.39
N ALA A 70 11.18 12.88 10.58
CA ALA A 70 10.98 13.87 9.50
C ALA A 70 12.26 14.17 8.69
N ASN A 71 13.44 13.92 9.29
CA ASN A 71 14.72 14.02 8.59
C ASN A 71 14.86 13.00 7.45
N PHE A 72 14.30 11.80 7.65
CA PHE A 72 14.40 10.67 6.73
C PHE A 72 13.12 10.45 5.93
N ILE A 73 11.95 10.59 6.54
CA ILE A 73 10.62 10.37 5.93
C ILE A 73 10.02 11.73 5.56
N LYS A 74 10.23 12.15 4.32
CA LYS A 74 9.75 13.43 3.79
C LYS A 74 9.24 13.33 2.35
N PRO A 75 8.40 14.27 1.90
CA PRO A 75 7.95 14.36 0.52
C PRO A 75 9.15 14.43 -0.45
N ASN A 76 9.39 13.35 -1.19
CA ASN A 76 10.51 13.27 -2.13
C ASN A 76 10.21 13.97 -3.45
N PHE A 77 8.92 14.13 -3.80
CA PHE A 77 8.47 14.67 -5.08
C PHE A 77 7.34 15.71 -4.91
N PRO A 78 7.59 16.83 -4.20
CA PRO A 78 6.55 17.79 -3.84
C PRO A 78 5.86 18.46 -5.06
N HIS A 79 6.51 18.46 -6.22
CA HIS A 79 5.97 19.01 -7.47
C HIS A 79 5.21 17.98 -8.31
N THR A 80 5.32 16.69 -8.00
CA THR A 80 4.74 15.60 -8.79
C THR A 80 3.49 15.01 -8.11
N PHE A 81 3.53 14.87 -6.79
CA PHE A 81 2.43 14.30 -6.02
C PHE A 81 1.92 15.29 -4.98
N ARG A 82 0.63 15.20 -4.66
CA ARG A 82 0.04 15.93 -3.54
C ARG A 82 0.26 15.11 -2.28
N TYR A 83 0.81 15.72 -1.24
CA TYR A 83 1.08 15.02 0.01
C TYR A 83 0.10 15.43 1.11
N LEU A 84 -0.42 14.45 1.85
CA LEU A 84 -0.97 14.64 3.18
C LEU A 84 0.03 14.10 4.18
N VAL A 85 0.45 14.91 5.12
CA VAL A 85 1.62 14.66 5.95
C VAL A 85 1.13 14.60 7.40
N LEU A 86 1.02 13.40 7.95
CA LEU A 86 0.46 13.13 9.28
C LEU A 86 1.61 12.87 10.25
N ASP A 87 1.69 13.68 11.30
CA ASP A 87 2.60 13.45 12.42
C ASP A 87 1.88 12.56 13.45
N ILE A 88 2.25 11.27 13.45
CA ILE A 88 1.60 10.22 14.25
C ILE A 88 2.68 9.37 14.85
N ALA A 89 2.62 9.19 16.17
CA ALA A 89 3.51 8.30 16.86
C ALA A 89 3.04 6.83 16.84
N ASP A 90 3.96 5.91 16.54
CA ASP A 90 3.73 4.46 16.65
C ASP A 90 3.72 4.02 18.12
N ASN A 91 2.64 4.35 18.81
CA ASN A 91 2.38 3.91 20.17
C ASN A 91 0.87 3.69 20.38
N PRO A 92 0.47 2.80 21.29
CA PRO A 92 -0.95 2.43 21.46
C PRO A 92 -1.83 3.53 22.06
N VAL A 93 -1.25 4.62 22.59
CA VAL A 93 -2.00 5.72 23.21
C VAL A 93 -2.15 6.93 22.27
N GLU A 94 -1.53 6.89 21.09
CA GLU A 94 -1.63 7.95 20.09
C GLU A 94 -3.06 8.07 19.58
N ASN A 95 -3.64 9.26 19.67
CA ASN A 95 -4.99 9.51 19.18
C ASN A 95 -4.96 9.66 17.65
N ILE A 96 -5.06 8.55 16.93
CA ILE A 96 -5.10 8.53 15.47
C ILE A 96 -6.49 8.84 14.90
N ILE A 97 -7.55 8.63 15.69
CA ILE A 97 -8.95 8.79 15.25
C ILE A 97 -9.23 10.22 14.79
N ARG A 98 -8.59 11.22 15.41
CA ARG A 98 -8.70 12.63 15.01
C ARG A 98 -8.31 12.90 13.55
N PHE A 99 -7.45 12.07 12.96
CA PHE A 99 -7.01 12.22 11.57
C PHE A 99 -7.94 11.56 10.56
N PHE A 100 -8.84 10.66 10.98
CA PHE A 100 -9.68 9.90 10.06
C PHE A 100 -10.54 10.78 9.14
N PRO A 101 -11.21 11.85 9.62
CA PRO A 101 -12.00 12.71 8.73
C PRO A 101 -11.14 13.35 7.63
N MET A 102 -9.95 13.85 8.00
CA MET A 102 -9.00 14.49 7.09
C MET A 102 -8.44 13.51 6.05
N THR A 103 -7.98 12.34 6.51
CA THR A 103 -7.44 11.30 5.61
C THR A 103 -8.53 10.77 4.67
N LYS A 104 -9.76 10.60 5.18
CA LYS A 104 -10.91 10.21 4.36
C LYS A 104 -11.20 11.24 3.27
N GLU A 105 -11.32 12.51 3.62
CA GLU A 105 -11.56 13.57 2.64
C GLU A 105 -10.46 13.63 1.58
N PHE A 106 -9.20 13.47 2.00
CA PHE A 106 -8.06 13.45 1.08
C PHE A 106 -8.14 12.28 0.08
N ILE A 107 -8.37 11.06 0.56
CA ILE A 107 -8.53 9.85 -0.27
C ILE A 107 -9.77 9.97 -1.16
N ASP A 108 -10.91 10.41 -0.63
CA ASP A 108 -12.14 10.61 -1.40
C ASP A 108 -11.92 11.64 -2.52
N SER A 109 -11.17 12.72 -2.26
CA SER A 109 -10.85 13.74 -3.27
C SER A 109 -9.97 13.20 -4.41
N CYS A 110 -9.18 12.17 -4.15
CA CYS A 110 -8.33 11.47 -5.09
C CYS A 110 -9.16 10.49 -5.93
N LEU A 111 -9.98 9.66 -5.27
CA LEU A 111 -10.80 8.64 -5.92
C LEU A 111 -12.02 9.21 -6.67
N LEU A 112 -12.64 10.30 -6.20
CA LEU A 112 -13.76 10.94 -6.90
C LEU A 112 -13.33 11.57 -8.23
N ARG A 113 -12.09 12.05 -8.33
CA ARG A 113 -11.48 12.48 -9.59
C ARG A 113 -11.15 11.31 -10.54
N SER A 114 -11.09 10.09 -10.02
CA SER A 114 -10.74 8.86 -10.75
C SER A 114 -11.77 8.46 -11.82
N LYS A 115 -12.98 9.04 -11.82
CA LYS A 115 -13.95 8.79 -12.91
C LYS A 115 -13.54 9.35 -14.28
N ARG A 116 -12.45 10.12 -14.40
CA ARG A 116 -11.94 10.64 -15.68
C ARG A 116 -10.51 10.25 -16.05
N TYR A 117 -9.66 9.88 -15.10
CA TYR A 117 -8.24 9.54 -15.33
C TYR A 117 -7.77 8.53 -14.28
N SER A 118 -6.91 7.59 -14.68
CA SER A 118 -6.29 6.56 -13.82
C SER A 118 -5.46 7.19 -12.69
N GLN A 119 -6.12 7.60 -11.61
CA GLN A 119 -5.51 8.32 -10.49
C GLN A 119 -5.57 7.44 -9.24
N SER A 120 -4.42 7.27 -8.61
CA SER A 120 -4.23 6.38 -7.46
C SER A 120 -3.68 7.12 -6.24
N CYS A 121 -4.00 6.60 -5.06
CA CYS A 121 -3.56 7.07 -3.76
C CYS A 121 -2.58 6.06 -3.15
N PHE A 122 -1.46 6.52 -2.59
CA PHE A 122 -0.46 5.72 -1.88
C PHE A 122 -0.29 6.19 -0.43
#